data_AF-A0A3B4FEE8-F1
#
_entry.id   AF-A0A3B4FEE8-F1
#
_cell.length_a   1.000
_cell.length_b   1.000
_cell.length_c   1.000
_cell.angle_alpha   90.00
_cell.angle_beta   90.00
_cell.angle_gamma   90.00
#
_symmetry.space_group_name_H-M   'P 1'
#
loop_
_entity.id
_entity.type
_entity.pdbx_description
1 polymer ?
#
loop_
_entity_poly.entity_id
_entity_poly.type
_entity_poly.pdbx_seq_one_letter_code
_entity_poly.pdbx_strand_id
1 'polypeptide(L)'
;MAPFWQNAIHWLDEGRRGVVGVMNIDAAINILSKSGLKCEKTKFRKDLSVFVCKAYITEHLEEIKNFVAEGGGLLIGGHAWYWPVGRNN
;
A
#
# COMPACT_ATOMS: atom_id res chain seq x y z
N MET A 1 12.92 0.28 -9.72
CA MET A 1 11.55 -0.08 -9.28
C MET A 1 11.04 0.78 -8.11
N ALA A 2 11.84 1.09 -7.09
CA ALA A 2 11.40 1.93 -5.96
C ALA A 2 10.70 3.27 -6.33
N PRO A 3 11.14 4.04 -7.35
CA PRO A 3 10.49 5.30 -7.71
C PRO A 3 9.03 5.12 -8.17
N PHE A 4 8.72 4.02 -8.87
CA PHE A 4 7.36 3.74 -9.34
C PHE A 4 6.38 3.59 -8.17
N TRP A 5 6.77 2.84 -7.14
CA TRP A 5 5.96 2.60 -5.95
C TRP A 5 5.71 3.87 -5.16
N GLN A 6 6.74 4.71 -5.02
CA GLN A 6 6.63 5.98 -4.32
C GLN A 6 5.68 6.92 -5.07
N ASN A 7 5.84 7.04 -6.39
CA ASN A 7 4.96 7.88 -7.21
C ASN A 7 3.50 7.39 -7.18
N ALA A 8 3.28 6.07 -7.28
CA ALA A 8 1.95 5.49 -7.21
C ALA A 8 1.27 5.76 -5.87
N ILE A 9 1.99 5.63 -4.76
CA ILE A 9 1.42 5.88 -3.43
C ILE A 9 1.17 7.38 -3.20
N HIS A 10 2.03 8.27 -3.70
CA HIS A 10 1.77 9.71 -3.66
C HIS A 10 0.54 10.10 -4.49
N TRP A 11 0.35 9.46 -5.64
CA TRP A 11 -0.85 9.65 -6.46
C TRP A 11 -2.11 9.15 -5.73
N LEU A 12 -2.04 7.97 -5.11
CA LEU A 12 -3.17 7.38 -4.35
C LEU A 12 -3.51 8.14 -3.06
N ASP A 13 -2.50 8.72 -2.39
CA ASP A 13 -2.72 9.52 -1.19
C ASP A 13 -3.38 10.87 -1.51
N GLU A 14 -3.24 11.38 -2.75
CA GLU A 14 -3.79 12.65 -3.23
C GLU A 14 -3.39 13.87 -2.35
N GLY A 15 -2.25 13.78 -1.67
CA GLY A 15 -1.77 14.83 -0.78
C GLY A 15 -2.53 14.93 0.55
N ARG A 16 -3.39 13.95 0.88
CA ARG A 16 -4.03 13.84 2.20
C ARG A 16 -3.02 13.70 3.33
N ARG A 17 -1.83 13.18 3.03
CA ARG A 17 -0.74 12.88 3.97
C ARG A 17 -1.23 12.02 5.14
N GLY A 18 -2.17 11.12 4.85
CA GLY A 18 -2.74 10.22 5.82
C GLY A 18 -1.85 9.02 6.08
N VAL A 19 -2.41 8.00 6.74
CA VAL A 19 -1.67 6.77 7.03
C VAL A 19 -1.80 5.79 5.87
N VAL A 20 -0.64 5.34 5.37
CA VAL A 20 -0.53 4.24 4.40
C VAL A 20 -0.43 2.91 5.17
N GLY A 21 -1.50 2.12 5.11
CA GLY A 21 -1.56 0.81 5.77
C GLY A 21 -1.09 -0.31 4.85
N VAL A 22 -0.12 -1.11 5.32
CA VAL A 22 0.48 -2.21 4.55
C VAL A 22 0.15 -3.56 5.20
N MET A 23 -0.58 -4.41 4.49
CA MET A 23 -1.02 -5.71 5.00
C MET A 23 0.02 -6.80 4.78
N ASN A 24 0.87 -7.03 5.79
CA ASN A 24 1.79 -8.17 5.90
C ASN A 24 2.76 -8.33 4.70
N ILE A 25 3.38 -7.22 4.27
CA ILE A 25 4.30 -7.18 3.12
C ILE A 25 5.55 -6.38 3.49
N ASP A 26 6.58 -7.08 3.96
CA ASP A 26 7.82 -6.46 4.45
C ASP A 26 8.61 -5.72 3.38
N ALA A 27 8.60 -6.23 2.15
CA ALA A 27 9.25 -5.54 1.02
C ALA A 27 8.56 -4.20 0.70
N ALA A 28 7.23 -4.16 0.76
CA ALA A 28 6.46 -2.95 0.47
C ALA A 28 6.68 -1.91 1.57
N ILE A 29 6.58 -2.27 2.86
CA ILE A 29 6.82 -1.29 3.93
C ILE A 29 8.22 -0.66 3.82
N ASN A 30 9.25 -1.45 3.51
CA ASN A 30 10.62 -0.92 3.38
C ASN A 30 10.78 0.07 2.22
N ILE A 31 10.07 -0.13 1.11
CA ILE A 31 10.09 0.79 -0.04
C ILE A 31 9.26 2.05 0.27
N LEU A 32 8.09 1.85 0.87
CA LEU A 32 7.11 2.91 1.11
C LEU A 32 7.50 3.82 2.28
N SER A 33 8.15 3.31 3.32
CA SER A 33 8.70 4.14 4.39
C SER A 33 9.72 5.17 3.91
N LYS A 34 10.30 4.99 2.71
CA LYS A 34 11.20 5.97 2.07
C LYS A 34 10.46 7.04 1.26
N SER A 35 9.13 6.99 1.16
CA SER A 35 8.32 7.95 0.40
C SER A 35 8.09 9.29 1.13
N GLY A 36 8.35 9.36 2.44
CA GLY A 36 8.02 10.52 3.28
C GLY A 36 6.58 10.52 3.82
N LEU A 37 5.78 9.51 3.47
CA LEU A 37 4.43 9.29 4.02
C LEU A 37 4.48 8.44 5.28
N LYS A 38 3.46 8.56 6.14
CA LYS A 38 3.34 7.74 7.34
C LYS A 38 2.89 6.34 6.93
N CYS A 39 3.82 5.39 6.91
CA CYS A 39 3.54 3.99 6.58
C CYS A 39 3.57 3.11 7.84
N GLU A 40 2.60 2.22 7.97
CA GLU A 40 2.55 1.24 9.06
C GLU A 40 2.08 -0.13 8.57
N LYS A 41 2.49 -1.18 9.28
CA LYS A 41 1.95 -2.53 9.06
C LYS A 41 0.64 -2.65 9.81
N THR A 42 -0.44 -2.94 9.10
CA THR A 42 -1.77 -3.03 9.71
C THR A 42 -2.70 -3.90 8.86
N LYS A 43 -3.80 -4.34 9.46
CA LYS A 43 -4.96 -4.89 8.72
C LYS A 43 -5.74 -3.75 8.06
N PHE A 44 -6.71 -4.09 7.22
CA PHE A 44 -7.61 -3.09 6.67
C PHE A 44 -8.32 -2.31 7.80
N ARG A 45 -8.36 -0.98 7.67
CA ARG A 45 -9.12 -0.06 8.52
C ARG A 45 -9.55 1.16 7.69
N LYS A 46 -10.66 1.79 8.07
CA LYS A 46 -11.31 2.84 7.26
C LYS A 46 -10.64 4.21 7.36
N ASP A 47 -9.81 4.45 8.37
CA ASP A 47 -9.10 5.71 8.58
C ASP A 47 -7.76 5.82 7.80
N LEU A 48 -7.43 4.83 6.97
CA LEU A 48 -6.24 4.89 6.11
C LEU A 48 -6.43 5.89 4.97
N SER A 49 -5.36 6.52 4.49
CA SER A 49 -5.42 7.20 3.19
C SER A 49 -5.21 6.22 2.04
N VAL A 50 -4.28 5.29 2.22
CA VAL A 50 -3.96 4.26 1.23
C VAL A 50 -3.84 2.90 1.89
N PHE A 51 -4.46 1.88 1.31
CA PHE A 51 -4.34 0.49 1.73
C PHE A 51 -3.55 -0.33 0.71
N VAL A 52 -2.55 -1.07 1.18
CA VAL A 52 -1.66 -1.89 0.35
C VAL A 52 -1.81 -3.36 0.74
N CYS A 53 -2.25 -4.21 -0.20
CA CYS A 53 -2.54 -5.61 0.08
C CYS A 53 -2.19 -6.56 -1.09
N LYS A 54 -2.11 -7.86 -0.80
CA LYS A 54 -1.93 -8.90 -1.82
C LYS A 54 -3.24 -9.12 -2.59
N ALA A 55 -3.14 -9.57 -3.84
CA ALA A 55 -4.29 -9.89 -4.69
C ALA A 55 -5.28 -10.94 -4.15
N TYR A 56 -4.90 -11.70 -3.11
CA TYR A 56 -5.70 -12.78 -2.54
C TYR A 56 -6.42 -12.40 -1.24
N ILE A 57 -6.73 -11.12 -1.03
CA ILE A 57 -7.48 -10.71 0.14
C ILE A 57 -8.96 -11.11 0.00
N THR A 58 -9.41 -11.99 0.89
CA THR A 58 -10.82 -12.45 0.96
C THR A 58 -11.58 -11.79 2.11
N GLU A 59 -10.86 -11.24 3.09
CA GLU A 59 -11.42 -10.54 4.25
C GLU A 59 -11.79 -9.10 3.87
N HIS A 60 -12.89 -8.58 4.42
CA HIS A 60 -13.30 -7.16 4.32
C HIS A 60 -13.50 -6.63 2.89
N LEU A 61 -13.78 -7.48 1.90
CA LEU A 61 -13.90 -7.08 0.48
C LEU A 61 -14.94 -5.97 0.26
N GLU A 62 -16.09 -6.06 0.89
CA GLU A 62 -17.14 -5.05 0.80
C GLU A 62 -16.71 -3.71 1.41
N GLU A 63 -16.03 -3.76 2.55
CA GLU A 63 -15.53 -2.56 3.21
C GLU A 63 -14.40 -1.90 2.42
N ILE A 64 -13.52 -2.69 1.78
CA ILE A 64 -12.48 -2.19 0.89
C ILE A 64 -13.11 -1.54 -0.35
N LYS A 65 -14.17 -2.13 -0.91
CA LYS A 65 -14.92 -1.53 -2.02
C LYS A 65 -15.52 -0.17 -1.63
N ASN A 66 -16.16 -0.10 -0.46
CA ASN A 66 -16.73 1.15 0.04
C ASN A 66 -15.63 2.19 0.30
N PHE A 67 -14.51 1.78 0.89
CA PHE A 67 -13.35 2.63 1.10
C PHE A 67 -12.83 3.24 -0.21
N VAL A 68 -12.72 2.45 -1.29
CA VAL A 68 -12.32 2.99 -2.60
C VAL A 68 -13.39 3.92 -3.18
N ALA A 69 -14.67 3.58 -3.01
CA ALA A 69 -15.78 4.43 -3.46
C ALA A 69 -15.83 5.79 -2.72
N GLU A 70 -15.39 5.82 -1.46
CA GLU A 70 -15.24 7.03 -0.64
C GLU A 70 -13.96 7.82 -0.96
N GLY A 71 -13.16 7.38 -1.93
CA GLY A 71 -11.91 8.04 -2.36
C GLY A 71 -10.66 7.53 -1.65
N GLY A 72 -10.74 6.40 -0.94
CA GLY A 72 -9.58 5.71 -0.38
C GLY A 72 -8.66 5.13 -1.46
N GLY A 73 -7.35 5.32 -1.31
CA GLY A 73 -6.38 4.78 -2.26
C GLY A 73 -6.15 3.27 -2.05
N LEU A 74 -6.20 2.47 -3.11
CA LEU A 74 -5.97 1.02 -3.02
C LEU A 74 -4.83 0.59 -3.94
N LEU A 75 -3.81 -0.03 -3.36
CA LEU A 75 -2.72 -0.68 -4.11
C LEU A 75 -2.74 -2.18 -3.86
N ILE A 76 -3.12 -2.92 -4.88
CA ILE A 76 -3.07 -4.38 -4.88
C ILE A 76 -1.82 -4.82 -5.62
N GLY A 77 -1.09 -5.79 -5.10
CA GLY A 77 -0.09 -6.46 -5.92
C GLY A 77 -0.13 -7.98 -5.85
N GLY A 78 0.20 -8.56 -7.00
CA GLY A 78 0.15 -9.98 -7.26
C GLY A 78 1.47 -10.71 -7.01
N HIS A 79 1.59 -11.91 -7.57
CA HIS A 79 2.72 -12.85 -7.40
C HIS A 79 4.13 -12.29 -7.69
N ALA A 80 4.28 -11.09 -8.25
CA ALA A 80 5.58 -10.46 -8.54
C ALA A 80 6.28 -9.85 -7.30
N TRP A 81 5.72 -9.96 -6.10
CA TRP A 81 6.24 -9.33 -4.88
C TRP A 81 7.50 -9.97 -4.29
N TYR A 82 7.87 -11.15 -4.79
CA TYR A 82 9.10 -11.86 -4.40
C TYR A 82 10.25 -11.66 -5.39
N TRP A 83 10.11 -10.79 -6.41
CA TRP A 83 11.21 -10.55 -7.33
C TRP A 83 12.40 -9.94 -6.57
N PRO A 84 13.65 -10.32 -6.89
CA PRO A 84 14.79 -9.93 -6.08
C PRO A 84 14.91 -8.43 -6.18
N VAL A 85 14.56 -7.77 -5.08
CA VAL A 85 15.06 -6.43 -4.76
C VAL A 85 16.56 -6.59 -4.86
N GLY A 86 17.17 -6.00 -5.89
CA GLY A 86 18.59 -6.18 -6.20
C GLY A 86 19.41 -6.12 -4.91
N ARG A 87 20.07 -7.23 -4.58
CA ARG A 87 21.13 -7.23 -3.57
C ARG A 87 22.25 -6.40 -4.16
N ASN A 88 22.30 -5.12 -3.81
CA ASN A 88 23.57 -4.40 -3.81
C ASN A 88 24.23 -4.70 -2.48
N ASN A 89 25.04 -5.76 -2.46
CA ASN A 89 26.25 -5.83 -1.65
C ASN A 89 27.24 -6.77 -2.32
#